data_AF-A0AAW5LTM5-F1
#
_entry.id   AF-A0AAW5LTM5-F1
#
_cell.length_a   1.000
_cell.length_b   1.000
_cell.length_c   1.000
_cell.angle_alpha   90.00
_cell.angle_beta   90.00
_cell.angle_gamma   90.00
#
_symmetry.space_group_name_H-M   'P 1'
#
loop_
_entity.id
_entity.type
_entity.pdbx_description
1 polymer ?
#
loop_
_entity_poly.entity_id
_entity_poly.type
_entity_poly.pdbx_seq_one_letter_code
_entity_poly.pdbx_strand_id
1 'polypeptide(L)'
;MSLYEEIELLLNKNGIEINPDEREVFEMEVDGILEDVRDITNNDFVKDGQVVYPFKIKKYVADVLEYQQRPEVRRNIKSRSMGTVSYTYNDGIPEYITDVLKRYKRAKFHVYKPLR
;
A
#
# COMPACT_ATOMS: atom_id res chain seq x y z
N MET A 1 0.40 -9.77 19.39
CA MET A 1 0.67 -10.06 17.98
C MET A 1 1.44 -8.90 17.42
N SER A 2 2.54 -9.19 16.73
CA SER A 2 3.29 -8.19 15.98
C SER A 2 2.48 -7.72 14.77
N LEU A 3 2.79 -6.55 14.23
CA LEU A 3 2.17 -6.04 13.02
C LEU A 3 2.36 -7.01 11.85
N TYR A 4 3.56 -7.59 11.72
CA TYR A 4 3.89 -8.52 10.65
C TYR A 4 3.09 -9.83 10.76
N GLU A 5 2.91 -10.36 11.97
CA GLU A 5 2.11 -11.58 12.22
C GLU A 5 0.63 -11.38 11.83
N GLU A 6 0.09 -10.19 12.07
CA GLU A 6 -1.28 -9.88 11.67
C GLU A 6 -1.44 -9.79 10.15
N ILE A 7 -0.44 -9.23 9.45
CA ILE A 7 -0.44 -9.15 7.98
C ILE A 7 -0.26 -10.55 7.38
N GLU A 8 0.64 -11.35 7.93
CA GLU A 8 0.84 -12.75 7.53
C GLU A 8 -0.44 -13.57 7.70
N LEU A 9 -1.18 -13.39 8.79
CA LEU A 9 -2.48 -14.04 9.00
C LEU A 9 -3.52 -13.63 7.95
N LEU A 10 -3.50 -12.36 7.50
CA LEU A 10 -4.37 -11.88 6.42
C LEU A 10 -3.97 -12.47 5.05
N LEU A 11 -2.67 -12.58 4.77
CA LEU A 11 -2.16 -13.18 3.53
C LEU A 11 -2.44 -14.68 3.46
N ASN A 12 -2.23 -15.41 4.56
CA ASN A 12 -2.55 -16.82 4.67
C ASN A 12 -4.04 -17.09 4.40
N LYS A 13 -4.93 -16.21 4.87
CA LYS A 13 -6.38 -16.29 4.56
C LYS A 13 -6.67 -16.14 3.06
N ASN A 14 -5.85 -15.38 2.33
CA ASN A 14 -5.98 -15.19 0.88
C ASN A 14 -5.24 -16.28 0.07
N GLY A 15 -4.60 -17.25 0.74
CA GLY A 15 -3.90 -18.37 0.11
C GLY A 15 -2.46 -18.07 -0.33
N ILE A 16 -1.85 -17.00 0.20
CA ILE A 16 -0.45 -16.66 -0.03
C ILE A 16 0.35 -17.08 1.20
N GLU A 17 1.20 -18.09 1.03
CA GLU A 17 2.16 -18.53 2.05
C GLU A 17 3.51 -17.85 1.78
N ILE A 18 4.09 -17.24 2.81
CA ILE A 18 5.41 -16.62 2.75
C ILE A 18 6.45 -17.67 3.09
N ASN A 19 7.44 -17.86 2.22
CA ASN A 19 8.56 -18.75 2.52
C ASN A 19 9.37 -18.17 3.69
N PRO A 20 9.81 -19.01 4.65
CA PRO A 20 10.58 -18.54 5.80
C PRO A 20 11.92 -17.89 5.40
N ASP A 21 12.49 -18.32 4.26
CA ASP A 21 13.72 -17.75 3.70
C ASP A 21 13.55 -16.33 3.16
N GLU A 22 12.31 -15.91 2.84
CA GLU A 22 11.98 -14.59 2.30
C GLU A 22 11.43 -13.63 3.36
N ARG A 23 11.49 -14.02 4.64
CA ARG A 23 10.90 -13.24 5.74
C ARG A 23 11.49 -11.84 5.88
N GLU A 24 12.81 -11.70 5.72
CA GLU A 24 13.46 -10.38 5.76
C GLU A 24 12.99 -9.48 4.60
N VAL A 25 12.79 -10.06 3.42
CA VAL A 25 12.28 -9.33 2.24
C VAL A 25 10.84 -8.89 2.49
N PHE A 26 10.02 -9.78 3.04
CA PHE A 26 8.64 -9.46 3.42
C PHE A 26 8.55 -8.31 4.42
N GLU A 27 9.40 -8.31 5.46
CA GLU A 27 9.43 -7.23 6.46
C GLU A 27 9.80 -5.89 5.80
N MET A 28 10.80 -5.88 4.91
CA MET A 28 11.18 -4.68 4.14
C MET A 28 10.06 -4.20 3.21
N GLU A 29 9.36 -5.10 2.53
CA GLU A 29 8.23 -4.74 1.65
C GLU A 29 7.08 -4.13 2.45
N VAL A 30 6.74 -4.71 3.61
CA VAL A 30 5.72 -4.18 4.51
C VAL A 30 6.09 -2.78 4.98
N ASP A 31 7.32 -2.58 5.42
CA ASP A 31 7.79 -1.28 5.89
C ASP A 31 7.74 -0.22 4.78
N GLY A 32 8.18 -0.57 3.56
CA GLY A 32 8.10 0.34 2.41
C GLY A 32 6.66 0.75 2.07
N ILE A 33 5.71 -0.19 2.07
CA ILE A 33 4.29 0.13 1.84
C ILE A 33 3.73 1.02 2.95
N LEU A 34 4.15 0.81 4.21
CA LEU A 34 3.70 1.62 5.33
C LEU A 34 4.25 3.04 5.28
N GLU A 35 5.48 3.25 4.80
CA GLU A 35 6.02 4.59 4.52
C GLU A 35 5.17 5.33 3.48
N ASP A 36 4.86 4.68 2.35
CA ASP A 36 3.98 5.25 1.32
C ASP A 36 2.60 5.63 1.89
N VAL A 37 2.04 4.79 2.77
CA VAL A 37 0.76 5.06 3.44
C VAL A 37 0.83 6.31 4.31
N ARG A 38 1.92 6.51 5.07
CA ARG A 38 2.12 7.70 5.89
C ARG A 38 2.20 8.96 5.02
N ASP A 39 2.93 8.89 3.92
CA ASP A 39 3.09 10.01 2.99
C ASP A 39 1.78 10.40 2.30
N ILE A 40 1.01 9.41 1.82
CA ILE A 40 -0.29 9.63 1.17
C ILE A 40 -1.32 10.22 2.14
N THR A 41 -1.36 9.68 3.36
CA THR A 41 -2.35 10.07 4.37
C THR A 41 -1.94 11.30 5.17
N ASN A 42 -0.65 11.67 5.12
CA ASN A 42 -0.03 12.69 5.96
C ASN A 42 -0.36 12.46 7.44
N ASN A 43 -0.24 11.20 7.89
CA ASN A 43 -0.60 10.77 9.23
C ASN A 43 0.42 9.76 9.77
N ASP A 44 0.95 10.04 10.96
CA ASP A 44 1.96 9.18 11.61
C ASP A 44 1.35 7.99 12.35
N PHE A 45 0.01 7.93 12.46
CA PHE A 45 -0.73 6.87 13.16
C PHE A 45 -0.24 6.63 14.60
N VAL A 46 0.22 7.70 15.27
CA VAL A 46 0.65 7.64 16.68
C VAL A 46 -0.57 7.78 17.59
N LYS A 47 -0.78 6.78 18.44
CA LYS A 47 -1.76 6.79 19.53
C LYS A 47 -1.02 6.51 20.84
N ASP A 48 -1.16 7.42 21.80
CA ASP A 48 -0.55 7.30 23.13
C ASP A 48 0.98 7.07 23.09
N GLY A 49 1.66 7.69 22.12
CA GLY A 49 3.12 7.56 21.92
C GLY A 49 3.57 6.29 21.19
N GLN A 50 2.63 5.42 20.80
CA GLN A 50 2.91 4.20 20.05
C GLN A 50 2.33 4.28 18.63
N VAL A 51 3.05 3.76 17.65
CA VAL A 51 2.55 3.65 16.27
C VAL A 51 1.53 2.51 16.21
N VAL A 52 0.27 2.84 15.99
CA VAL A 52 -0.82 1.87 15.94
C VAL A 52 -1.61 2.03 14.64
N TYR A 53 -1.42 1.08 13.73
CA TYR A 53 -2.16 1.06 12.47
C TYR A 53 -3.57 0.45 12.65
N PRO A 54 -4.62 1.11 12.12
CA PRO A 54 -5.95 0.54 12.04
C PRO A 54 -6.01 -0.73 11.19
N PHE A 55 -6.95 -1.61 11.48
CA PHE A 55 -7.18 -2.86 10.73
C PHE A 55 -7.31 -2.64 9.21
N LYS A 56 -7.98 -1.57 8.78
CA LYS A 56 -8.13 -1.27 7.34
C LYS A 56 -6.81 -1.00 6.64
N ILE A 57 -5.83 -0.44 7.34
CA ILE A 57 -4.49 -0.19 6.79
C ILE A 57 -3.72 -1.49 6.71
N LYS A 58 -3.77 -2.34 7.75
CA LYS A 58 -3.18 -3.68 7.71
C LYS A 58 -3.75 -4.51 6.55
N LYS A 59 -5.06 -4.45 6.34
CA LYS A 59 -5.73 -5.07 5.19
C LYS A 59 -5.25 -4.50 3.86
N TYR A 60 -5.12 -3.17 3.75
CA TYR A 60 -4.59 -2.53 2.55
C TYR A 60 -3.19 -3.04 2.20
N VAL A 61 -2.29 -3.16 3.18
CA VAL A 61 -0.94 -3.71 2.96
C VAL A 61 -1.01 -5.14 2.42
N ALA A 62 -1.83 -6.00 3.03
CA ALA A 62 -2.03 -7.37 2.56
C ALA A 62 -2.60 -7.42 1.12
N ASP A 63 -3.60 -6.57 0.81
CA ASP A 63 -4.22 -6.49 -0.52
C ASP A 63 -3.22 -6.00 -1.58
N VAL A 64 -2.30 -5.09 -1.23
CA VAL A 64 -1.24 -4.59 -2.12
C VAL A 64 -0.20 -5.69 -2.41
N LEU A 65 0.25 -6.39 -1.38
CA LEU A 65 1.19 -7.51 -1.53
C LEU A 65 0.57 -8.63 -2.39
N GLU A 66 -0.69 -8.98 -2.14
CA GLU A 66 -1.43 -9.93 -2.98
C GLU A 66 -1.46 -9.46 -4.44
N TYR A 67 -1.80 -8.19 -4.68
CA TYR A 67 -1.88 -7.64 -6.02
C TYR A 67 -0.54 -7.71 -6.76
N GLN A 68 0.56 -7.38 -6.09
CA GLN A 68 1.91 -7.43 -6.67
C GLN A 68 2.36 -8.86 -7.02
N GLN A 69 1.92 -9.86 -6.26
CA GLN A 69 2.24 -11.26 -6.54
C GLN A 69 1.50 -11.84 -7.76
N ARG A 70 0.39 -11.23 -8.18
CA ARG A 70 -0.41 -11.74 -9.31
C ARG A 70 0.44 -11.86 -10.58
N PRO A 71 0.34 -12.99 -11.32
CA PRO A 71 1.17 -13.24 -12.50
C PRO A 71 0.91 -12.22 -13.61
N GLU A 72 -0.31 -11.67 -13.68
CA GLU A 72 -0.67 -10.59 -14.60
C GLU A 72 0.19 -9.35 -14.33
N VAL A 73 0.29 -8.89 -13.08
CA VAL A 73 1.06 -7.71 -12.70
C VAL A 73 2.55 -7.94 -12.91
N ARG A 74 3.07 -9.09 -12.47
CA ARG A 74 4.50 -9.44 -12.63
C ARG A 74 4.93 -9.57 -14.10
N ARG A 75 4.05 -10.06 -14.99
CA ARG A 75 4.38 -10.29 -16.42
C ARG A 75 4.14 -9.07 -17.30
N ASN A 76 3.15 -8.23 -16.98
CA ASN A 76 2.71 -7.13 -17.85
C ASN A 76 3.75 -5.99 -17.97
N ILE A 77 4.74 -5.92 -17.09
CA ILE A 77 5.81 -4.90 -17.17
C ILE A 77 6.83 -5.24 -18.28
N LYS A 78 7.06 -6.53 -18.60
CA LYS A 78 8.16 -6.97 -19.49
C LYS A 78 7.80 -7.05 -20.98
N SER A 79 6.52 -7.05 -21.36
CA SER A 79 6.07 -7.42 -22.72
C SER A 79 5.34 -6.30 -23.48
N ARG A 80 5.23 -5.09 -22.94
CA ARG A 80 4.47 -4.00 -23.59
C ARG A 80 5.37 -3.16 -24.49
N SER A 81 5.39 -3.47 -25.79
CA SER A 81 6.01 -2.59 -26.79
C SER A 81 5.14 -1.34 -26.98
N MET A 82 5.73 -0.16 -26.79
CA MET A 82 5.13 1.15 -27.08
C MET A 82 4.79 1.26 -28.58
N GLY A 83 3.57 0.89 -28.96
CA GLY A 83 2.96 1.36 -30.19
C GLY A 83 2.64 2.86 -30.09
N THR A 84 2.44 3.50 -31.24
CA THR A 84 2.26 4.96 -31.48
C THR A 84 0.98 5.55 -30.87
N VAL A 85 0.71 5.36 -29.58
CA VAL A 85 -0.46 5.92 -28.91
C VAL A 85 -0.12 6.38 -27.49
N SER A 86 -0.44 7.64 -27.20
CA SER A 86 -0.25 8.28 -25.89
C SER A 86 -1.36 7.85 -24.90
N TYR A 87 -1.34 6.60 -24.47
CA TYR A 87 -2.06 6.22 -23.25
C TYR A 87 -1.15 6.51 -22.06
N THR A 88 -1.60 7.33 -21.11
CA THR A 88 -1.02 7.36 -19.77
C THR A 88 -1.37 6.03 -19.10
N TYR A 89 -0.43 5.08 -19.09
CA TYR A 89 -0.67 3.78 -18.50
C TYR A 89 -0.92 3.96 -16.99
N ASN A 90 -2.01 3.36 -16.52
CA ASN A 90 -2.33 3.35 -15.10
C ASN A 90 -1.49 2.24 -14.45
N ASP A 91 -0.18 2.50 -14.29
CA ASP A 91 0.81 1.55 -13.73
C ASP A 91 0.74 1.47 -12.19
N GLY A 92 -0.19 2.20 -11.58
CA GLY A 92 -0.40 2.22 -10.14
C GLY A 92 -1.29 1.10 -9.61
N ILE A 93 -1.33 0.98 -8.29
CA ILE A 93 -2.27 0.11 -7.57
C ILE A 93 -3.72 0.56 -7.92
N PRO A 94 -4.63 -0.36 -8.23
CA PRO A 94 -6.01 -0.04 -8.61
C PRO A 94 -6.73 0.85 -7.59
N GLU A 95 -7.61 1.72 -8.08
CA GLU A 95 -8.31 2.70 -7.23
C GLU A 95 -9.16 2.03 -6.14
N TYR A 96 -9.75 0.86 -6.41
CA TYR A 96 -10.57 0.15 -5.42
C TYR A 96 -9.75 -0.32 -4.19
N ILE A 97 -8.43 -0.49 -4.33
CA ILE A 97 -7.53 -0.81 -3.21
C ILE A 97 -7.12 0.49 -2.50
N THR A 98 -6.73 1.51 -3.26
CA THR A 98 -6.22 2.78 -2.70
C THR A 98 -7.29 3.68 -2.08
N ASP A 99 -8.58 3.50 -2.42
CA ASP A 99 -9.69 4.30 -1.90
C ASP A 99 -9.82 4.22 -0.36
N VAL A 100 -9.35 3.13 0.24
CA VAL A 100 -9.31 2.94 1.69
C VAL A 100 -8.48 4.03 2.38
N LEU A 101 -7.39 4.49 1.74
CA LEU A 101 -6.49 5.51 2.27
C LEU A 101 -7.14 6.89 2.34
N LYS A 102 -8.11 7.19 1.44
CA LYS A 102 -8.79 8.49 1.41
C LYS A 102 -9.49 8.82 2.73
N ARG A 103 -9.92 7.81 3.50
CA ARG A 103 -10.57 7.98 4.81
C ARG A 103 -9.60 8.44 5.91
N TYR A 104 -8.32 8.13 5.78
CA TYR A 104 -7.29 8.44 6.76
C TYR A 104 -6.48 9.68 6.38
N LYS A 105 -6.73 10.24 5.19
CA LYS A 105 -6.05 11.42 4.69
C LYS A 105 -6.40 12.64 5.53
N ARG A 106 -5.40 13.22 6.19
CA ARG A 106 -5.57 14.48 6.93
C ARG A 106 -5.73 15.64 5.95
N ALA A 107 -6.61 16.58 6.28
CA ALA A 107 -6.76 17.79 5.50
C ALA A 107 -5.42 18.55 5.49
N LYS A 108 -4.96 18.94 4.30
CA LYS A 108 -3.79 19.80 4.19
C LYS A 108 -4.17 21.18 4.69
N PHE A 109 -3.35 21.73 5.59
CA PHE A 109 -3.53 23.10 6.03
C PHE A 109 -3.39 24.03 4.82
N HIS A 110 -4.41 24.82 4.53
CA HIS A 110 -4.36 25.86 3.52
C HIS A 110 -4.33 27.20 4.23
N VAL A 111 -3.18 27.88 4.13
CA VAL A 111 -3.06 29.28 4.57
C VAL A 111 -4.04 30.09 3.74
N TYR A 112 -5.06 30.66 4.39
CA TYR A 112 -6.01 31.54 3.74
C TYR A 112 -5.25 32.71 3.08
N LYS A 113 -5.30 32.79 1.75
CA LYS A 113 -4.82 33.94 0.98
C LYS A 113 -6.04 34.75 0.55
N PRO A 114 -6.24 35.97 1.08
CA PRO A 114 -7.30 36.82 0.56
C PRO A 114 -7.03 37.11 -0.92
N LEU A 115 -8.07 36.98 -1.74
CA LEU A 115 -8.03 37.45 -3.13
C LEU A 115 -7.73 38.95 -3.10
N ARG A 116 -6.63 39.34 -3.75
CA ARG A 116 -6.24 40.74 -3.95
C ARG A 116 -7.09 41.38 -5.04
#